data_AF-A0A448ZAP8-F1
#
_entry.id   AF-A0A448ZAP8-F1
#
_cell.length_a   1.000
_cell.length_b   1.000
_cell.length_c   1.000
_cell.angle_alpha   90.00
_cell.angle_beta   90.00
_cell.angle_gamma   90.00
#
_symmetry.space_group_name_H-M   'P 1'
#
loop_
_entity.id
_entity.type
_entity.pdbx_description
1 polymer ?
#
loop_
_entity_poly.entity_id
_entity_poly.type
_entity_poly.pdbx_seq_one_letter_code
_entity_poly.pdbx_strand_id
1 'polypeptide(L)'
;MRTSEIQVGSVNREKPLARMMNSTSMVTPTPKKLKVSDTGSATYSRKKKSLGVLAENFINHYAKYPPGAVVIVDHAAVDLGVERRRIYDVVNILESVNLVEKKQKNTYSWMGMDHFDDFFGKLQAKAVMEYPEDAKRYLDNTIPLDDLSKTRKTKENKSLAKLSEEFLQVFLVGFETLSLPEASDKIQGTTSMEELIAMGGGARGKSTVVGAIPDARELKAAAARGLKTKIRRLYDIANVFLSVGLLKKVENIDTSRRPNFSWNYKLSAKDLYDRHKRKTRSLTESHDPTPDSLSSSSQNLTKEFSI
;
A
#
# COMPACT_ATOMS: atom_id res chain seq x y z
N MET A 1 -3.41 -13.76 84.43
CA MET A 1 -4.83 -13.36 84.37
C MET A 1 -5.32 -13.57 82.94
N ARG A 2 -6.53 -14.12 82.82
CA ARG A 2 -7.14 -14.78 81.66
C ARG A 2 -7.54 -13.85 80.52
N THR A 3 -7.60 -14.37 79.30
CA THR A 3 -8.80 -14.29 78.43
C THR A 3 -8.81 -15.49 77.47
N SER A 4 -10.02 -15.85 77.03
CA SER A 4 -10.45 -17.12 76.45
C SER A 4 -11.19 -16.87 75.13
N GLU A 5 -11.03 -17.74 74.14
CA GLU A 5 -11.81 -17.77 72.89
C GLU A 5 -12.44 -19.15 72.67
N ILE A 6 -13.70 -19.15 72.22
CA ILE A 6 -14.56 -20.32 71.97
C ILE A 6 -15.03 -20.31 70.50
N GLN A 7 -15.19 -21.53 69.98
CA GLN A 7 -15.50 -22.00 68.64
C GLN A 7 -17.00 -21.96 68.25
N VAL A 8 -17.29 -22.04 66.93
CA VAL A 8 -18.25 -22.91 66.20
C VAL A 8 -19.21 -22.18 65.22
N GLY A 9 -19.26 -22.66 63.96
CA GLY A 9 -20.53 -23.07 63.32
C GLY A 9 -21.08 -22.30 62.09
N SER A 10 -21.10 -22.98 60.93
CA SER A 10 -21.69 -22.56 59.63
C SER A 10 -23.21 -22.44 59.59
N VAL A 11 -23.76 -21.52 58.76
CA VAL A 11 -25.15 -21.59 58.22
C VAL A 11 -25.24 -21.01 56.79
N ASN A 12 -25.93 -21.78 55.92
CA ASN A 12 -26.38 -21.49 54.55
C ASN A 12 -27.15 -20.17 54.39
N ARG A 13 -27.09 -19.54 53.19
CA ARG A 13 -28.11 -18.59 52.74
C ARG A 13 -28.56 -18.88 51.31
N GLU A 14 -29.88 -18.80 51.16
CA GLU A 14 -30.75 -19.32 50.12
C GLU A 14 -30.85 -18.40 48.87
N LYS A 15 -31.35 -18.99 47.77
CA LYS A 15 -31.88 -18.31 46.58
C LYS A 15 -33.35 -17.90 46.80
N PRO A 16 -33.85 -16.87 46.10
CA PRO A 16 -35.24 -16.82 45.63
C PRO A 16 -35.30 -16.71 44.09
N LEU A 17 -36.01 -17.59 43.37
CA LEU A 17 -37.46 -17.68 43.07
C LEU A 17 -37.92 -16.78 41.89
N ALA A 18 -38.56 -17.43 40.92
CA ALA A 18 -38.90 -16.94 39.58
C ALA A 18 -40.38 -16.57 39.42
N ARG A 19 -40.68 -15.59 38.54
CA ARG A 19 -41.90 -15.40 37.70
C ARG A 19 -41.77 -14.01 37.03
N MET A 20 -42.25 -13.66 35.83
CA MET A 20 -43.22 -14.21 34.90
C MET A 20 -43.05 -13.48 33.54
N MET A 21 -43.49 -14.09 32.44
CA MET A 21 -43.50 -13.51 31.09
C MET A 21 -44.46 -12.32 30.97
N ASN A 22 -44.09 -11.28 30.21
CA ASN A 22 -45.07 -10.53 29.41
C ASN A 22 -44.42 -9.83 28.21
N SER A 23 -45.03 -9.99 27.04
CA SER A 23 -44.63 -9.44 25.75
C SER A 23 -45.35 -8.11 25.52
N THR A 24 -44.64 -7.00 25.29
CA THR A 24 -45.20 -5.86 24.53
C THR A 24 -44.07 -5.01 23.93
N SER A 25 -44.12 -4.88 22.60
CA SER A 25 -43.33 -3.98 21.76
C SER A 25 -43.67 -2.52 22.06
N MET A 26 -42.67 -1.65 22.24
CA MET A 26 -42.86 -0.19 22.16
C MET A 26 -41.67 0.51 21.47
N VAL A 27 -42.01 1.13 20.33
CA VAL A 27 -41.23 2.07 19.52
C VAL A 27 -41.49 3.49 20.05
N THR A 28 -40.47 4.33 20.20
CA THR A 28 -40.55 5.82 20.24
C THR A 28 -39.16 6.44 19.96
N PRO A 29 -39.01 7.74 19.60
CA PRO A 29 -39.47 8.35 18.36
C PRO A 29 -38.36 9.17 17.63
N THR A 30 -38.49 9.26 16.31
CA THR A 30 -37.64 10.08 15.41
C THR A 30 -37.94 11.58 15.57
N PRO A 31 -36.94 12.48 15.64
CA PRO A 31 -37.18 13.92 15.67
C PRO A 31 -37.66 14.46 14.31
N LYS A 32 -38.70 15.29 14.36
CA LYS A 32 -39.37 15.93 13.21
C LYS A 32 -38.46 16.94 12.52
N LYS A 33 -38.41 16.86 11.19
CA LYS A 33 -37.67 17.75 10.28
C LYS A 33 -38.39 19.10 10.18
N LEU A 34 -37.81 20.15 10.76
CA LEU A 34 -38.22 21.54 10.51
C LEU A 34 -37.76 21.96 9.11
N LYS A 35 -38.70 22.45 8.29
CA LYS A 35 -38.45 23.10 7.00
C LYS A 35 -37.83 24.48 7.28
N VAL A 36 -36.59 24.67 6.87
CA VAL A 36 -36.00 26.00 6.67
C VAL A 36 -35.95 26.26 5.17
N SER A 37 -36.51 27.40 4.78
CA SER A 37 -36.64 27.89 3.41
C SER A 37 -35.30 28.20 2.76
N ASP A 38 -35.29 27.97 1.46
CA ASP A 38 -34.22 28.05 0.48
C ASP A 38 -33.63 29.46 0.33
N THR A 39 -32.32 29.59 0.56
CA THR A 39 -31.46 30.56 -0.14
C THR A 39 -30.05 29.97 -0.29
N GLY A 40 -29.71 29.51 -1.49
CA GLY A 40 -28.33 29.31 -1.95
C GLY A 40 -27.76 27.90 -1.73
N SER A 41 -28.11 26.97 -2.62
CA SER A 41 -27.50 25.63 -2.74
C SER A 41 -25.99 25.70 -3.07
N ALA A 42 -25.15 25.92 -2.07
CA ALA A 42 -23.76 25.48 -2.11
C ALA A 42 -23.76 23.96 -1.89
N THR A 43 -23.92 23.22 -2.98
CA THR A 43 -23.85 21.76 -3.00
C THR A 43 -22.73 21.23 -2.09
N TYR A 44 -23.10 20.42 -1.09
CA TYR A 44 -22.16 19.61 -0.31
C TYR A 44 -21.48 18.61 -1.26
N SER A 45 -20.43 19.06 -1.95
CA SER A 45 -19.77 18.27 -2.97
C SER A 45 -18.82 17.29 -2.30
N ARG A 46 -19.18 16.01 -2.33
CA ARG A 46 -18.36 14.87 -1.88
C ARG A 46 -16.91 14.96 -2.39
N LYS A 47 -16.68 15.61 -3.54
CA LYS A 47 -15.36 15.86 -4.14
C LYS A 47 -14.44 16.69 -3.25
N LYS A 48 -14.97 17.68 -2.51
CA LYS A 48 -14.18 18.57 -1.62
C LYS A 48 -13.55 17.86 -0.42
N LYS A 49 -14.10 16.71 -0.01
CA LYS A 49 -13.56 15.86 1.08
C LYS A 49 -12.86 14.60 0.56
N SER A 50 -12.55 14.55 -0.74
CA SER A 50 -11.93 13.38 -1.34
C SER A 50 -10.47 13.23 -0.89
N LEU A 51 -9.97 11.99 -0.91
CA LEU A 51 -8.56 11.71 -0.61
C LEU A 51 -7.61 12.42 -1.61
N GLY A 52 -8.03 12.58 -2.87
CA GLY A 52 -7.26 13.32 -3.88
C GLY A 52 -7.09 14.80 -3.51
N VAL A 53 -8.16 15.48 -3.09
CA VAL A 53 -8.07 16.89 -2.63
C VAL A 53 -7.18 17.01 -1.39
N LEU A 54 -7.27 16.05 -0.46
CA LEU A 54 -6.37 16.03 0.70
C LEU A 54 -4.92 15.83 0.28
N ALA A 55 -4.64 14.92 -0.65
CA ALA A 55 -3.29 14.68 -1.14
C ALA A 55 -2.71 15.91 -1.85
N GLU A 56 -3.52 16.60 -2.66
CA GLU A 56 -3.13 17.85 -3.33
C GLU A 56 -2.79 18.94 -2.30
N ASN A 57 -3.66 19.14 -1.30
CA ASN A 57 -3.41 20.11 -0.23
C ASN A 57 -2.16 19.75 0.59
N PHE A 58 -1.94 18.47 0.86
CA PHE A 58 -0.76 17.98 1.58
C PHE A 58 0.52 18.29 0.78
N ILE A 59 0.55 17.98 -0.52
CA ILE A 59 1.69 18.22 -1.39
C ILE A 59 1.97 19.72 -1.49
N ASN A 60 0.95 20.55 -1.74
CA ASN A 60 1.08 22.00 -1.82
C ASN A 60 1.57 22.62 -0.50
N HIS A 61 1.11 22.07 0.64
CA HIS A 61 1.59 22.52 1.95
C HIS A 61 3.08 22.22 2.15
N TYR A 62 3.56 21.03 1.74
CA TYR A 62 4.94 20.62 1.96
C TYR A 62 5.92 21.01 0.84
N ALA A 63 5.44 21.34 -0.36
CA ALA A 63 6.25 21.73 -1.51
C ALA A 63 7.10 22.99 -1.28
N LYS A 64 6.72 23.84 -0.31
CA LYS A 64 7.49 25.03 0.08
C LYS A 64 8.69 24.72 1.00
N TYR A 65 8.79 23.49 1.51
CA TYR A 65 9.88 23.09 2.40
C TYR A 65 10.94 22.27 1.65
N PRO A 66 12.21 22.38 2.06
CA PRO A 66 13.28 21.60 1.45
C PRO A 66 13.14 20.09 1.73
N PRO A 67 13.74 19.23 0.89
CA PRO A 67 13.95 17.83 1.22
C PRO A 67 14.61 17.67 2.60
N GLY A 68 14.16 16.68 3.38
CA GLY A 68 14.52 16.48 4.77
C GLY A 68 13.53 17.05 5.78
N ALA A 69 12.63 17.96 5.38
CA ALA A 69 11.70 18.62 6.30
C ALA A 69 10.82 17.62 7.07
N VAL A 70 10.60 17.88 8.37
CA VAL A 70 9.90 16.95 9.25
C VAL A 70 8.39 17.10 9.08
N VAL A 71 7.73 15.97 8.81
CA VAL A 71 6.28 15.84 8.68
C VAL A 71 5.78 15.06 9.91
N ILE A 72 5.16 15.75 10.86
CA ILE A 72 4.52 15.09 12.00
C ILE A 72 3.03 14.93 11.70
N VAL A 73 2.53 13.70 11.81
CA VAL A 73 1.17 13.35 11.37
C VAL A 73 0.09 14.15 12.11
N ASP A 74 0.24 14.35 13.42
CA ASP A 74 -0.76 15.07 14.22
C ASP A 74 -0.79 16.58 13.86
N HIS A 75 0.38 17.18 13.60
CA HIS A 75 0.44 18.57 13.13
C HIS A 75 -0.16 18.71 11.73
N ALA A 76 0.21 17.83 10.80
CA ALA A 76 -0.35 17.82 9.46
C ALA A 76 -1.89 17.66 9.46
N ALA A 77 -2.44 16.87 10.40
CA ALA A 77 -3.88 16.70 10.56
C ALA A 77 -4.58 18.01 10.98
N VAL A 78 -3.97 18.75 11.91
CA VAL A 78 -4.47 20.07 12.36
C VAL A 78 -4.33 21.10 11.24
N ASP A 79 -3.16 21.19 10.62
CA ASP A 79 -2.86 22.18 9.59
C ASP A 79 -3.74 22.03 8.34
N LEU A 80 -4.08 20.78 7.99
CA LEU A 80 -4.96 20.46 6.86
C LEU A 80 -6.44 20.34 7.25
N GLY A 81 -6.77 20.49 8.55
CA GLY A 81 -8.15 20.44 9.05
C GLY A 81 -8.84 19.09 8.83
N VAL A 82 -8.10 17.98 8.93
CA VAL A 82 -8.62 16.63 8.71
C VAL A 82 -8.36 15.69 9.88
N GLU A 83 -9.12 14.60 9.94
CA GLU A 83 -8.85 13.55 10.91
C GLU A 83 -7.48 12.90 10.67
N ARG A 84 -6.74 12.64 11.75
CA ARG A 84 -5.44 11.95 11.75
C ARG A 84 -5.41 10.70 10.85
N ARG A 85 -6.51 9.94 10.83
CA ARG A 85 -6.63 8.74 9.99
C ARG A 85 -6.45 9.05 8.51
N ARG A 86 -6.93 10.20 8.02
CA ARG A 86 -6.82 10.58 6.61
C ARG A 86 -5.37 10.89 6.22
N ILE A 87 -4.59 11.48 7.12
CA ILE A 87 -3.16 11.69 6.90
C ILE A 87 -2.44 10.36 6.69
N TYR A 88 -2.75 9.32 7.48
CA TYR A 88 -2.19 7.97 7.25
C TYR A 88 -2.54 7.39 5.89
N ASP A 89 -3.75 7.64 5.36
CA ASP A 89 -4.08 7.18 4.00
C ASP A 89 -3.18 7.83 2.95
N VAL A 90 -2.88 9.13 3.10
CA VAL A 90 -2.02 9.87 2.16
C VAL A 90 -0.55 9.48 2.33
N VAL A 91 0.01 9.58 3.54
CA VAL A 91 1.46 9.36 3.75
C VAL A 91 1.87 7.92 3.43
N ASN A 92 1.01 6.91 3.64
CA ASN A 92 1.34 5.53 3.27
C ASN A 92 1.46 5.34 1.75
N ILE A 93 0.67 6.09 0.95
CA ILE A 93 0.76 6.04 -0.51
C ILE A 93 1.95 6.89 -0.98
N LEU A 94 2.17 8.07 -0.39
CA LEU A 94 3.32 8.91 -0.71
C LEU A 94 4.65 8.25 -0.33
N GLU A 95 4.68 7.45 0.74
CA GLU A 95 5.83 6.65 1.17
C GLU A 95 6.20 5.61 0.10
N SER A 96 5.20 5.01 -0.55
CA SER A 96 5.42 4.00 -1.59
C SER A 96 6.11 4.52 -2.85
N VAL A 97 6.02 5.83 -3.11
CA VAL A 97 6.70 6.50 -4.23
C VAL A 97 7.88 7.35 -3.76
N ASN A 98 8.32 7.13 -2.52
CA ASN A 98 9.44 7.83 -1.89
C ASN A 98 9.28 9.36 -1.87
N LEU A 99 8.06 9.90 -1.84
CA LEU A 99 7.84 11.35 -1.68
C LEU A 99 7.96 11.77 -0.20
N VAL A 100 7.65 10.83 0.70
CA VAL A 100 7.92 10.92 2.13
C VAL A 100 8.64 9.67 2.59
N GLU A 101 9.49 9.79 3.60
CA GLU A 101 10.20 8.65 4.19
C GLU A 101 9.87 8.55 5.68
N LYS A 102 9.52 7.36 6.15
CA LYS A 102 9.25 7.14 7.57
C LYS A 102 10.53 7.20 8.38
N LYS A 103 10.60 8.12 9.35
CA LYS A 103 11.73 8.22 10.28
C LYS A 103 11.45 7.48 11.57
N GLN A 104 10.27 7.68 12.15
CA GLN A 104 9.85 7.02 13.38
C GLN A 104 8.32 6.99 13.49
N LYS A 105 7.78 6.50 14.61
CA LYS A 105 6.34 6.52 14.85
C LYS A 105 5.84 7.97 14.74
N ASN A 106 4.75 8.16 14.00
CA ASN A 106 4.08 9.46 13.82
C ASN A 106 4.90 10.54 13.10
N THR A 107 6.08 10.21 12.55
CA THR A 107 7.02 11.19 12.00
C THR A 107 7.61 10.69 10.69
N TYR A 108 7.49 11.51 9.66
CA TYR A 108 8.04 11.30 8.32
C TYR A 108 8.98 12.45 7.96
N SER A 109 9.79 12.25 6.94
CA SER A 109 10.61 13.27 6.31
C SER A 109 10.10 13.49 4.89
N TRP A 110 9.92 14.76 4.52
CA TRP A 110 9.59 15.17 3.18
C TRP A 110 10.80 14.99 2.27
N MET A 111 10.67 14.26 1.17
CA MET A 111 11.82 13.99 0.28
C MET A 111 11.82 14.89 -0.96
N GLY A 112 10.69 15.51 -1.31
CA GLY A 112 10.54 16.26 -2.56
C GLY A 112 10.48 15.35 -3.80
N MET A 113 10.56 15.93 -5.00
CA MET A 113 10.41 15.20 -6.27
C MET A 113 11.73 15.07 -7.05
N ASP A 114 12.84 15.61 -6.54
CA ASP A 114 14.10 15.71 -7.30
C ASP A 114 14.69 14.33 -7.63
N HIS A 115 14.51 13.35 -6.75
CA HIS A 115 14.98 11.97 -6.95
C HIS A 115 14.03 11.09 -7.75
N PHE A 116 12.89 11.62 -8.23
CA PHE A 116 11.87 10.82 -8.91
C PHE A 116 12.39 10.16 -10.19
N ASP A 117 13.29 10.81 -10.93
CA ASP A 117 13.87 10.23 -12.15
C ASP A 117 14.66 8.95 -11.85
N ASP A 118 15.45 8.96 -10.77
CA ASP A 118 16.23 7.79 -10.34
C ASP A 118 15.33 6.71 -9.73
N PHE A 119 14.34 7.11 -8.93
CA PHE A 119 13.38 6.20 -8.32
C PHE A 119 12.56 5.47 -9.39
N PHE A 120 11.95 6.20 -10.32
CA PHE A 120 11.16 5.59 -11.39
C PHE A 120 12.02 4.80 -12.38
N GLY A 121 13.28 5.17 -12.60
CA GLY A 121 14.21 4.33 -13.37
C GLY A 121 14.43 2.95 -12.73
N LYS A 122 14.65 2.91 -11.41
CA LYS A 122 14.75 1.65 -10.66
C LYS A 122 13.44 0.87 -10.66
N LEU A 123 12.32 1.57 -10.44
CA LEU A 123 11.00 0.96 -10.43
C LEU A 123 10.63 0.36 -11.79
N GLN A 124 10.99 1.04 -12.88
CA GLN A 124 10.79 0.56 -14.23
C GLN A 124 11.65 -0.68 -14.52
N ALA A 125 12.93 -0.68 -14.12
CA ALA A 125 13.78 -1.87 -14.27
C ALA A 125 13.21 -3.08 -13.51
N LYS A 126 12.68 -2.85 -12.30
CA LYS A 126 11.94 -3.86 -11.53
C LYS A 126 10.68 -4.31 -12.27
N ALA A 127 9.92 -3.38 -12.85
CA ALA A 127 8.70 -3.67 -13.61
C ALA A 127 8.97 -4.61 -14.81
N VAL A 128 10.05 -4.37 -15.56
CA VAL A 128 10.46 -5.22 -16.70
C VAL A 128 10.75 -6.65 -16.26
N MET A 129 11.35 -6.83 -15.09
CA MET A 129 11.60 -8.17 -14.53
C MET A 129 10.33 -8.88 -14.08
N GLU A 130 9.36 -8.12 -13.56
CA GLU A 130 8.11 -8.67 -13.01
C GLU A 130 7.07 -8.97 -14.10
N TYR A 131 7.10 -8.20 -15.20
CA TYR A 131 6.19 -8.34 -16.34
C TYR A 131 6.96 -8.44 -17.68
N PRO A 132 7.78 -9.50 -17.89
CA PRO A 132 8.67 -9.60 -19.05
C PRO A 132 7.92 -9.69 -20.39
N GLU A 133 6.79 -10.39 -20.43
CA GLU A 133 5.97 -10.53 -21.65
C GLU A 133 5.34 -9.20 -22.07
N ASP A 134 4.82 -8.44 -21.10
CA ASP A 134 4.27 -7.11 -21.35
C ASP A 134 5.40 -6.14 -21.75
N ALA A 135 6.54 -6.16 -21.05
CA ALA A 135 7.69 -5.34 -21.40
C ALA A 135 8.20 -5.61 -22.81
N LYS A 136 8.33 -6.89 -23.22
CA LYS A 136 8.71 -7.26 -24.59
C LYS A 136 7.73 -6.74 -25.63
N ARG A 137 6.43 -6.79 -25.32
CA ARG A 137 5.36 -6.37 -26.22
C ARG A 137 5.30 -4.85 -26.44
N TYR A 138 5.55 -4.07 -25.39
CA TYR A 138 5.28 -2.62 -25.41
C TYR A 138 6.54 -1.73 -25.34
N LEU A 139 7.68 -2.23 -24.86
CA LEU A 139 8.94 -1.48 -24.78
C LEU A 139 9.97 -1.85 -25.87
N ASP A 140 9.61 -2.77 -26.78
CA ASP A 140 10.40 -3.26 -27.92
C ASP A 140 11.62 -4.14 -27.54
N ASN A 141 12.08 -5.00 -28.46
CA ASN A 141 13.10 -6.06 -28.26
C ASN A 141 14.52 -5.56 -27.88
N THR A 142 14.70 -4.27 -27.57
CA THR A 142 16.00 -3.64 -27.29
C THR A 142 16.45 -3.73 -25.83
N ILE A 143 15.61 -4.30 -24.95
CA ILE A 143 15.92 -4.55 -23.54
C ILE A 143 16.54 -5.96 -23.44
N PRO A 144 17.88 -6.10 -23.26
CA PRO A 144 18.48 -7.41 -22.99
C PRO A 144 18.02 -7.83 -21.60
N LEU A 145 17.11 -8.79 -21.53
CA LEU A 145 16.52 -9.29 -20.29
C LEU A 145 17.56 -9.98 -19.38
N ASP A 146 18.71 -10.38 -19.95
CA ASP A 146 19.77 -11.15 -19.28
C ASP A 146 20.60 -10.37 -18.25
N ASP A 147 20.66 -9.04 -18.32
CA ASP A 147 21.61 -8.21 -17.54
C ASP A 147 21.08 -7.74 -16.16
N LEU A 148 19.87 -8.16 -15.76
CA LEU A 148 19.23 -7.73 -14.49
C LEU A 148 19.08 -8.84 -13.44
N SER A 149 19.65 -10.03 -13.70
CA SER A 149 19.53 -11.23 -12.86
C SER A 149 20.12 -11.14 -11.44
N LYS A 150 20.69 -9.99 -11.05
CA LYS A 150 21.32 -9.77 -9.73
C LYS A 150 20.53 -8.81 -8.83
N THR A 151 19.22 -9.04 -8.66
CA THR A 151 18.48 -8.38 -7.58
C THR A 151 17.90 -9.43 -6.64
N ARG A 152 18.48 -9.55 -5.45
CA ARG A 152 18.00 -10.44 -4.39
C ARG A 152 16.52 -10.16 -4.14
N LYS A 153 15.67 -11.20 -4.19
CA LYS A 153 14.29 -11.17 -3.67
C LYS A 153 14.36 -10.79 -2.19
N THR A 154 14.16 -9.51 -1.88
CA THR A 154 14.01 -9.07 -0.49
C THR A 154 12.64 -9.52 0.00
N LYS A 155 12.60 -10.01 1.24
CA LYS A 155 11.40 -10.58 1.86
C LYS A 155 10.28 -9.55 1.80
N GLU A 156 9.29 -9.83 0.96
CA GLU A 156 8.28 -8.88 0.50
C GLU A 156 7.31 -8.50 1.62
N ASN A 157 7.22 -7.22 1.93
CA ASN A 157 6.25 -6.73 2.89
C ASN A 157 4.90 -6.47 2.21
N LYS A 158 3.89 -7.14 2.75
CA LYS A 158 2.49 -7.26 2.32
C LYS A 158 1.71 -5.97 2.62
N SER A 159 2.11 -4.86 2.00
CA SER A 159 1.67 -3.51 2.37
C SER A 159 1.00 -2.78 1.20
N LEU A 160 0.23 -1.74 1.53
CA LEU A 160 -0.32 -0.79 0.55
C LEU A 160 0.78 -0.22 -0.37
N ALA A 161 2.03 -0.16 0.10
CA ALA A 161 3.15 0.28 -0.70
C ALA A 161 3.47 -0.67 -1.85
N LYS A 162 3.45 -2.00 -1.63
CA LYS A 162 3.61 -2.98 -2.71
C LYS A 162 2.52 -2.82 -3.78
N LEU A 163 1.25 -2.72 -3.36
CA LEU A 163 0.14 -2.52 -4.30
C LEU A 163 0.27 -1.21 -5.09
N SER A 164 0.83 -0.16 -4.46
CA SER A 164 1.04 1.14 -5.11
C SER A 164 2.19 1.09 -6.12
N GLU A 165 3.28 0.39 -5.78
CA GLU A 165 4.38 0.10 -6.70
C GLU A 165 3.90 -0.75 -7.89
N GLU A 166 3.25 -1.88 -7.63
CA GLU A 166 2.68 -2.77 -8.67
C GLU A 166 1.76 -1.99 -9.60
N PHE A 167 0.91 -1.13 -9.04
CA PHE A 167 0.02 -0.28 -9.84
C PHE A 167 0.79 0.64 -10.79
N LEU A 168 1.89 1.26 -10.36
CA LEU A 168 2.75 2.07 -11.23
C LEU A 168 3.55 1.23 -12.23
N GLN A 169 4.05 0.06 -11.80
CA GLN A 169 4.83 -0.84 -12.63
C GLN A 169 4.07 -1.23 -13.89
N VAL A 170 2.75 -1.44 -13.80
CA VAL A 170 1.94 -1.71 -14.99
C VAL A 170 2.05 -0.57 -16.02
N PHE A 171 1.96 0.70 -15.61
CA PHE A 171 2.17 1.81 -16.55
C PHE A 171 3.61 1.88 -17.08
N LEU A 172 4.60 1.49 -16.27
CA LEU A 172 6.02 1.52 -16.62
C LEU A 172 6.48 0.36 -17.53
N VAL A 173 5.63 -0.64 -17.78
CA VAL A 173 5.87 -1.66 -18.83
C VAL A 173 5.17 -1.35 -20.14
N GLY A 174 4.56 -0.16 -20.26
CA GLY A 174 4.09 0.37 -21.55
C GLY A 174 2.57 0.31 -21.76
N PHE A 175 1.78 0.15 -20.70
CA PHE A 175 0.34 0.37 -20.80
C PHE A 175 0.03 1.87 -20.86
N GLU A 176 -0.27 2.35 -22.06
CA GLU A 176 -0.59 3.77 -22.29
C GLU A 176 -1.83 4.22 -21.52
N THR A 177 -2.85 3.37 -21.47
CA THR A 177 -4.13 3.67 -20.80
C THR A 177 -4.67 2.42 -20.12
N LEU A 178 -5.09 2.53 -18.86
CA LEU A 178 -5.68 1.43 -18.08
C LEU A 178 -6.86 1.88 -17.25
N SER A 179 -7.89 1.04 -17.21
CA SER A 179 -8.92 1.09 -16.19
C SER A 179 -8.48 0.35 -14.92
N LEU A 180 -9.07 0.68 -13.76
CA LEU A 180 -8.72 0.00 -12.50
C LEU A 180 -9.04 -1.51 -12.48
N PRO A 181 -10.12 -2.00 -13.09
CA PRO A 181 -10.33 -3.44 -13.21
C PRO A 181 -9.21 -4.13 -13.99
N GLU A 182 -8.78 -3.58 -15.13
CA GLU A 182 -7.68 -4.16 -15.91
C GLU A 182 -6.36 -4.14 -15.14
N ALA A 183 -6.06 -3.02 -14.45
CA ALA A 183 -4.92 -2.94 -13.56
C ALA A 183 -5.01 -3.98 -12.43
N SER A 184 -6.20 -4.15 -11.85
CA SER A 184 -6.45 -5.16 -10.81
C SER A 184 -6.18 -6.57 -11.32
N ASP A 185 -6.66 -6.92 -12.52
CA ASP A 185 -6.51 -8.24 -13.13
C ASP A 185 -5.04 -8.53 -13.46
N LYS A 186 -4.31 -7.52 -13.97
CA LYS A 186 -2.87 -7.63 -14.22
C LYS A 186 -2.05 -7.84 -12.94
N ILE A 187 -2.39 -7.10 -11.90
CA ILE A 187 -1.78 -7.25 -10.57
C ILE A 187 -2.36 -8.49 -9.85
N GLN A 188 -3.45 -9.10 -10.32
CA GLN A 188 -4.04 -10.27 -9.66
C GLN A 188 -3.16 -11.51 -9.84
N GLY A 189 -2.41 -11.59 -10.94
CA GLY A 189 -1.43 -12.65 -11.16
C GLY A 189 -0.36 -12.75 -10.06
N THR A 190 -0.10 -11.65 -9.35
CA THR A 190 0.84 -11.61 -8.21
C THR A 190 0.16 -11.79 -6.85
N THR A 191 -1.18 -11.74 -6.76
CA THR A 191 -1.94 -11.83 -5.51
C THR A 191 -2.48 -13.24 -5.30
N SER A 192 -2.06 -13.92 -4.24
CA SER A 192 -2.51 -15.29 -3.97
C SER A 192 -3.99 -15.36 -3.54
N MET A 193 -4.61 -16.53 -3.70
CA MET A 193 -5.99 -16.75 -3.26
C MET A 193 -6.13 -16.56 -1.75
N GLU A 194 -5.14 -16.99 -0.97
CA GLU A 194 -5.06 -16.78 0.48
C GLU A 194 -5.01 -15.30 0.83
N GLU A 195 -4.34 -14.49 0.02
CA GLU A 195 -4.21 -13.05 0.23
C GLU A 195 -5.53 -12.32 -0.05
N LEU A 196 -6.25 -12.71 -1.11
CA LEU A 196 -7.60 -12.23 -1.37
C LEU A 196 -8.54 -12.59 -0.21
N ILE A 197 -8.46 -13.81 0.32
CA ILE A 197 -9.26 -14.23 1.47
C ILE A 197 -8.94 -13.38 2.71
N ALA A 198 -7.66 -13.12 2.98
CA ALA A 198 -7.22 -12.29 4.10
C ALA A 198 -7.75 -10.85 3.99
N MET A 199 -7.67 -10.23 2.80
CA MET A 199 -8.24 -8.89 2.54
C MET A 199 -9.77 -8.85 2.62
N GLY A 200 -10.44 -9.99 2.37
CA GLY A 200 -11.88 -10.15 2.45
C GLY A 200 -12.44 -10.25 3.87
N GLY A 201 -11.59 -10.14 4.89
CA GLY A 201 -11.92 -10.28 6.31
C GLY A 201 -11.63 -11.66 6.90
N GLY A 202 -10.95 -12.53 6.13
CA GLY A 202 -10.76 -13.95 6.46
C GLY A 202 -12.08 -14.72 6.42
N ALA A 203 -12.01 -16.04 6.59
CA ALA A 203 -13.18 -16.87 6.90
C ALA A 203 -13.69 -16.61 8.33
N ARG A 204 -13.92 -15.33 8.67
CA ARG A 204 -14.69 -14.92 9.85
C ARG A 204 -16.16 -14.80 9.46
N GLY A 205 -16.70 -15.87 8.88
CA GLY A 205 -18.11 -16.19 9.08
C GLY A 205 -18.27 -16.65 10.52
N LYS A 206 -19.43 -16.37 11.12
CA LYS A 206 -19.80 -16.88 12.44
C LYS A 206 -19.94 -18.40 12.38
N SER A 207 -18.84 -19.15 12.36
CA SER A 207 -18.87 -20.55 12.75
C SER A 207 -18.64 -20.57 14.26
N THR A 208 -19.72 -20.83 15.01
CA THR A 208 -19.70 -21.03 16.46
C THR A 208 -18.94 -22.30 16.88
N VAL A 209 -18.28 -22.97 15.94
CA VAL A 209 -17.52 -24.21 16.14
C VAL A 209 -16.06 -23.94 15.81
N VAL A 210 -15.24 -23.84 16.85
CA VAL A 210 -13.78 -23.81 16.74
C VAL A 210 -13.33 -25.13 16.08
N GLY A 211 -12.78 -25.05 14.87
CA GLY A 211 -12.23 -26.21 14.15
C GLY A 211 -12.99 -26.68 12.91
N ALA A 212 -14.07 -26.00 12.48
CA ALA A 212 -14.72 -26.33 11.21
C ALA A 212 -13.87 -25.89 10.01
N ILE A 213 -13.60 -26.81 9.08
CA ILE A 213 -12.93 -26.50 7.81
C ILE A 213 -13.83 -25.53 7.03
N PRO A 214 -13.34 -24.36 6.59
CA PRO A 214 -14.13 -23.41 5.83
C PRO A 214 -14.65 -24.05 4.53
N ASP A 215 -15.95 -23.93 4.27
CA ASP A 215 -16.55 -24.40 3.02
C ASP A 215 -15.93 -23.66 1.82
N ALA A 216 -15.73 -24.37 0.70
CA ALA A 216 -15.18 -23.83 -0.54
C ALA A 216 -15.99 -22.60 -1.03
N ARG A 217 -17.31 -22.59 -0.79
CA ARG A 217 -18.17 -21.44 -1.10
C ARG A 217 -17.84 -20.21 -0.26
N GLU A 218 -17.50 -20.38 1.02
CA GLU A 218 -17.14 -19.28 1.92
C GLU A 218 -15.77 -18.70 1.59
N LEU A 219 -14.80 -19.56 1.25
CA LEU A 219 -13.47 -19.14 0.78
C LEU A 219 -13.57 -18.32 -0.52
N LYS A 220 -14.40 -18.75 -1.47
CA LYS A 220 -14.66 -18.00 -2.71
C LYS A 220 -15.32 -16.65 -2.45
N ALA A 221 -16.29 -16.59 -1.53
CA ALA A 221 -16.93 -15.34 -1.14
C ALA A 221 -15.98 -14.38 -0.39
N ALA A 222 -15.09 -14.90 0.46
CA ALA A 222 -14.04 -14.11 1.09
C ALA A 222 -13.07 -13.55 0.05
N ALA A 223 -12.59 -14.35 -0.90
CA ALA A 223 -11.74 -13.89 -1.98
C ALA A 223 -12.39 -12.78 -2.83
N ALA A 224 -13.68 -12.92 -3.16
CA ALA A 224 -14.42 -11.90 -3.90
C ALA A 224 -14.52 -10.56 -3.13
N ARG A 225 -14.72 -10.62 -1.80
CA ARG A 225 -14.67 -9.43 -0.93
C ARG A 225 -13.28 -8.82 -0.90
N GLY A 226 -12.23 -9.65 -0.86
CA GLY A 226 -10.85 -9.21 -0.94
C GLY A 226 -10.54 -8.47 -2.23
N LEU A 227 -10.98 -9.02 -3.36
CA LEU A 227 -10.83 -8.37 -4.67
C LEU A 227 -11.52 -7.00 -4.68
N LYS A 228 -12.74 -6.90 -4.13
CA LYS A 228 -13.44 -5.61 -3.98
C LYS A 228 -12.65 -4.62 -3.11
N THR A 229 -12.04 -5.08 -2.02
CA THR A 229 -11.16 -4.26 -1.17
C THR A 229 -9.92 -3.80 -1.93
N LYS A 230 -9.26 -4.69 -2.69
CA LYS A 230 -8.10 -4.36 -3.53
C LYS A 230 -8.45 -3.28 -4.56
N ILE A 231 -9.55 -3.46 -5.30
CA ILE A 231 -10.04 -2.45 -6.25
C ILE A 231 -10.29 -1.11 -5.54
N ARG A 232 -10.90 -1.12 -4.34
CA ARG A 232 -11.09 0.11 -3.53
C ARG A 232 -9.76 0.79 -3.20
N ARG A 233 -8.72 0.00 -2.87
CA ARG A 233 -7.38 0.54 -2.60
C ARG A 233 -6.74 1.12 -3.86
N LEU A 234 -6.92 0.49 -5.02
CA LEU A 234 -6.47 1.05 -6.30
C LEU A 234 -7.14 2.40 -6.60
N TYR A 235 -8.41 2.60 -6.26
CA TYR A 235 -9.04 3.92 -6.35
C TYR A 235 -8.37 4.95 -5.42
N ASP A 236 -8.08 4.58 -4.17
CA ASP A 236 -7.41 5.46 -3.23
C ASP A 236 -6.02 5.87 -3.79
N ILE A 237 -5.24 4.89 -4.27
CA ILE A 237 -3.91 5.07 -4.88
C ILE A 237 -3.97 5.97 -6.12
N ALA A 238 -4.84 5.64 -7.07
CA ALA A 238 -4.97 6.40 -8.32
C ALA A 238 -5.33 7.87 -8.05
N ASN A 239 -6.22 8.14 -7.10
CA ASN A 239 -6.59 9.51 -6.75
C ASN A 239 -5.41 10.29 -6.13
N VAL A 240 -4.56 9.65 -5.33
CA VAL A 240 -3.35 10.30 -4.80
C VAL A 240 -2.34 10.54 -5.92
N PHE A 241 -2.12 9.58 -6.82
CA PHE A 241 -1.21 9.74 -7.95
C PHE A 241 -1.66 10.78 -8.98
N LEU A 242 -2.97 10.97 -9.16
CA LEU A 242 -3.51 12.11 -9.90
C LEU A 242 -3.09 13.44 -9.24
N SER A 243 -3.16 13.55 -7.92
CA SER A 243 -2.77 14.76 -7.18
C SER A 243 -1.26 15.02 -7.18
N VAL A 244 -0.44 13.96 -7.18
CA VAL A 244 1.02 14.08 -7.38
C VAL A 244 1.36 14.47 -8.82
N GLY A 245 0.43 14.22 -9.75
CA GLY A 245 0.62 14.46 -11.18
C GLY A 245 1.34 13.32 -11.89
N LEU A 246 1.46 12.13 -11.30
CA LEU A 246 2.06 10.93 -11.91
C LEU A 246 1.12 10.21 -12.88
N LEU A 247 -0.18 10.42 -12.73
CA LEU A 247 -1.21 9.92 -13.61
C LEU A 247 -2.08 11.08 -14.10
N LYS A 248 -2.71 10.90 -15.24
CA LYS A 248 -3.81 11.75 -15.71
C LYS A 248 -5.02 10.90 -16.06
N LYS A 249 -6.21 11.50 -15.95
CA LYS A 249 -7.45 10.84 -16.37
C LYS A 249 -7.58 10.95 -17.89
N VAL A 250 -7.85 9.83 -18.55
CA VAL A 250 -8.14 9.77 -19.98
C VAL A 250 -9.65 9.64 -20.16
N GLU A 251 -10.21 10.43 -21.08
CA GLU A 251 -11.62 10.31 -21.46
C GLU A 251 -11.84 8.97 -22.14
N ASN A 252 -12.95 8.32 -21.80
CA ASN A 252 -13.24 7.01 -22.36
C ASN A 252 -13.86 7.19 -23.74
N ILE A 253 -13.29 6.54 -24.77
CA ILE A 253 -13.92 6.42 -26.09
C ILE A 253 -15.18 5.54 -25.96
N ASP A 254 -15.15 4.61 -25.00
CA ASP A 254 -16.22 3.68 -24.75
C ASP A 254 -17.29 4.26 -23.81
N THR A 255 -18.57 3.96 -24.06
CA THR A 255 -19.75 4.43 -23.29
C THR A 255 -19.73 4.02 -21.80
N SER A 256 -18.75 3.21 -21.40
CA SER A 256 -18.48 2.79 -20.04
C SER A 256 -18.10 3.99 -19.15
N ARG A 257 -18.86 4.22 -18.07
CA ARG A 257 -18.59 5.27 -17.05
C ARG A 257 -17.30 5.03 -16.23
N ARG A 258 -16.43 4.10 -16.64
CA ARG A 258 -15.20 3.74 -15.92
C ARG A 258 -14.10 4.77 -16.22
N PRO A 259 -13.40 5.27 -15.20
CA PRO A 259 -12.26 6.17 -15.41
C PRO A 259 -11.06 5.37 -15.91
N ASN A 260 -10.45 5.86 -16.98
CA ASN A 260 -9.16 5.39 -17.47
C ASN A 260 -8.05 6.35 -17.02
N PHE A 261 -6.87 5.79 -16.82
CA PHE A 261 -5.69 6.51 -16.38
C PHE A 261 -4.54 6.26 -17.34
N SER A 262 -3.69 7.26 -17.53
CA SER A 262 -2.44 7.12 -18.28
C SER A 262 -1.28 7.67 -17.47
N TRP A 263 -0.08 7.12 -17.72
CA TRP A 263 1.16 7.68 -17.21
C TRP A 263 1.28 9.16 -17.57
N ASN A 264 1.59 9.98 -16.57
CA ASN A 264 1.80 11.41 -16.73
C ASN A 264 3.10 11.78 -16.01
N TYR A 265 4.21 11.68 -16.72
CA TYR A 265 5.49 12.11 -16.17
C TYR A 265 6.38 12.61 -17.30
N LYS A 266 7.35 13.47 -16.96
CA LYS A 266 8.25 14.09 -17.95
C LYS A 266 9.15 13.09 -18.69
N LEU A 267 9.35 11.88 -18.14
CA LEU A 267 10.09 10.80 -18.78
C LEU A 267 9.14 9.65 -19.12
N SER A 268 9.27 9.10 -20.32
CA SER A 268 8.56 7.88 -20.70
C SER A 268 9.14 6.66 -19.97
N ALA A 269 8.39 5.55 -19.96
CA ALA A 269 8.86 4.27 -19.43
C ALA A 269 10.21 3.85 -20.05
N LYS A 270 10.36 4.06 -21.37
CA LYS A 270 11.60 3.76 -22.09
C LYS A 270 12.75 4.68 -21.67
N ASP A 271 12.51 5.98 -21.56
CA ASP A 271 13.54 6.95 -21.15
C ASP A 271 14.05 6.67 -19.72
N LEU A 272 13.15 6.24 -18.83
CA LEU A 272 13.47 5.83 -17.47
C LEU A 272 14.38 4.59 -17.45
N TYR A 273 14.09 3.58 -18.28
CA TYR A 273 14.94 2.41 -18.46
C TYR A 273 16.35 2.79 -18.95
N ASP A 274 16.40 3.57 -20.03
CA ASP A 274 17.65 3.94 -20.68
C ASP A 274 18.53 4.80 -19.76
N ARG A 275 17.91 5.66 -18.94
CA ARG A 275 18.62 6.43 -17.91
C ARG A 275 19.18 5.50 -16.83
N HIS A 276 18.36 4.59 -16.31
CA HIS A 276 18.79 3.66 -15.27
C HIS A 276 19.97 2.79 -15.75
N LYS A 277 19.87 2.23 -16.97
CA LYS A 277 20.92 1.42 -17.59
C LYS A 277 22.24 2.16 -17.79
N ARG A 278 22.19 3.41 -18.25
CA ARG A 278 23.40 4.26 -18.38
C ARG A 278 24.05 4.52 -17.03
N LYS A 279 23.24 4.80 -15.99
CA LYS A 279 23.73 5.05 -14.64
C LYS A 279 24.38 3.80 -14.02
N THR A 280 23.77 2.62 -14.18
CA THR A 280 24.34 1.37 -13.66
C THR A 280 25.65 1.00 -14.35
N ARG A 281 25.75 1.20 -15.67
CA ARG A 281 26.98 0.94 -16.42
C ARG A 281 28.13 1.87 -16.01
N SER A 282 27.84 3.15 -15.80
CA SER A 282 28.82 4.12 -15.32
C SER A 282 29.36 3.79 -13.92
N LEU A 283 28.54 3.21 -13.04
CA LEU A 283 28.96 2.79 -11.70
C LEU A 283 29.85 1.54 -11.73
N THR A 284 29.60 0.60 -12.65
CA THR A 284 30.41 -0.62 -12.80
C THR A 284 31.76 -0.37 -13.45
N GLU A 285 31.85 0.61 -14.37
CA GLU A 285 33.12 0.97 -15.04
C GLU A 285 34.05 1.80 -14.13
N SER A 286 33.56 2.39 -13.03
CA SER A 286 34.37 3.13 -12.04
C SER A 286 34.99 2.29 -10.93
N HIS A 287 34.79 0.97 -10.94
CA HIS A 287 35.27 0.06 -9.89
C HIS A 287 36.17 -1.03 -10.48
N ASP A 288 37.29 -0.61 -11.07
CA ASP A 288 38.36 -1.53 -11.50
C ASP A 288 39.39 -1.66 -10.37
N PRO A 289 39.56 -2.83 -9.74
CA PRO A 289 40.68 -3.06 -8.84
C PRO A 289 41.94 -3.21 -9.69
N THR A 290 42.90 -2.32 -9.47
CA THR A 290 44.27 -2.46 -9.99
C THR A 290 44.78 -3.89 -9.82
N PRO A 291 45.34 -4.54 -10.86
CA PRO A 291 45.89 -5.88 -10.71
C PRO A 291 47.17 -5.78 -9.88
N ASP A 292 47.12 -6.24 -8.64
CA ASP A 292 48.29 -6.41 -7.78
C ASP A 292 49.29 -7.35 -8.47
N SER A 293 50.49 -6.82 -8.66
CA SER A 293 51.66 -7.53 -9.13
C SER A 293 51.96 -8.76 -8.27
N LEU A 294 52.11 -9.91 -8.94
CA LEU A 294 52.62 -11.15 -8.38
C LEU A 294 53.98 -10.93 -7.71
N SER A 295 54.00 -10.97 -6.38
CA SER A 295 55.21 -11.13 -5.58
C SER A 295 55.27 -12.56 -5.06
N SER A 296 56.08 -13.37 -5.73
CA SER A 296 56.56 -14.66 -5.24
C SER A 296 57.09 -14.57 -3.81
N SER A 297 56.58 -15.41 -2.92
CA SER A 297 57.32 -15.90 -1.75
C SER A 297 56.72 -17.21 -1.27
N SER A 298 57.22 -18.31 -1.84
CA SER A 298 57.04 -19.65 -1.28
C SER A 298 57.86 -19.76 -0.01
N GLN A 299 57.19 -19.91 1.14
CA GLN A 299 57.77 -20.49 2.35
C GLN A 299 56.84 -21.56 2.92
N ASN A 300 57.33 -22.80 2.81
CA ASN A 300 57.44 -23.82 3.86
C ASN A 300 56.21 -24.55 4.47
N LEU A 301 56.34 -25.90 4.39
CA LEU A 301 56.12 -26.93 5.44
C LEU A 301 54.65 -27.22 5.82
N THR A 302 54.13 -28.45 5.95
CA THR A 302 54.72 -29.77 6.31
C THR A 302 53.63 -30.87 6.20
N LYS A 303 54.05 -32.14 5.96
CA LYS A 303 53.50 -33.43 6.48
C LYS A 303 52.08 -33.85 5.99
N GLU A 304 51.73 -35.11 5.72
CA GLU A 304 52.30 -36.42 6.08
C GLU A 304 51.58 -37.58 5.30
N PHE A 305 52.12 -38.80 5.46
CA PHE A 305 51.60 -40.16 5.15
C PHE A 305 51.64 -40.69 3.70
N SER A 306 52.48 -41.71 3.46
CA SER A 306 52.07 -43.10 3.73
C SER A 306 53.28 -44.04 3.77
N ILE A 307 53.16 -45.05 4.65
CA ILE A 307 53.86 -46.34 4.60
C ILE A 307 53.41 -47.08 3.33
#